data_AF-A0A231GSU8-F1
#
_entry.id   AF-A0A231GSU8-F1
#
_cell.length_a   1.000
_cell.length_b   1.000
_cell.length_c   1.000
_cell.angle_alpha   90.00
_cell.angle_beta   90.00
_cell.angle_gamma   90.00
#
_symmetry.space_group_name_H-M   'P 1'
#
loop_
_entity.id
_entity.type
_entity.pdbx_description
1 polymer ?
#
loop_
_entity_poly.entity_id
_entity_poly.type
_entity_poly.pdbx_seq_one_letter_code
_entity_poly.pdbx_strand_id
1 'polypeptide(L)'
;MEHNRRARPTIRLLSEDLPSGWEDPNCTRAIADRQWDRLRPLAELPHPLLRKAAEMYGPDPVHDPAPRPIERLGSFRLQELRNSQWRAGIWTDPETGVRWIVAAGLAKGGHQDGDDFYKTLERRVGNEGGASSMLPTARDVELLKTETAAWALTSWYLEIQTRITQALKDIRAIGCIRVDLPPSPRRQSSTIGQVEIDFEAISDDETPREEFTVTFRLDAAHLTSNWGWRAIQRVLISIAPPVQDWDRHQNIAFVMGDPGHLDRQLRHLSVANEQSVLLAAEHGAVSHYTHAPHIAEASVTGTALRAMCGVVFVPTRDPDRFPVCARCEEEYAALSR
;
A
#
# COMPACT_ATOMS: atom_id res chain seq x y z
N MET A 1 15.54 -8.64 6.13
CA MET A 1 14.36 -7.84 5.75
C MET A 1 13.32 -8.85 5.30
N GLU A 2 12.13 -8.83 5.89
CA GLU A 2 11.10 -9.79 5.53
C GLU A 2 10.57 -9.48 4.13
N HIS A 3 10.50 -10.50 3.28
CA HIS A 3 9.99 -10.38 1.91
C HIS A 3 8.49 -10.67 1.89
N ASN A 4 7.79 -10.08 0.91
CA ASN A 4 6.41 -10.47 0.63
C ASN A 4 6.37 -11.99 0.35
N ARG A 5 5.43 -12.69 1.01
CA ARG A 5 5.31 -14.14 0.96
C ARG A 5 4.79 -14.66 -0.39
N ARG A 6 4.11 -13.81 -1.17
CA ARG A 6 3.54 -14.12 -2.49
C ARG A 6 4.64 -14.55 -3.46
N ALA A 7 4.35 -15.58 -4.25
CA ALA A 7 5.28 -16.03 -5.29
C ALA A 7 5.33 -15.01 -6.43
N ARG A 8 6.52 -14.49 -6.71
CA ARG A 8 6.74 -13.48 -7.74
C ARG A 8 7.29 -14.11 -9.03
N PRO A 9 6.87 -13.70 -10.22
CA PRO A 9 7.44 -14.21 -11.46
C PRO A 9 8.85 -13.65 -11.71
N THR A 10 9.70 -14.42 -12.37
CA THR A 10 10.93 -13.88 -12.98
C THR A 10 10.60 -13.09 -14.25
N ILE A 11 11.45 -12.13 -14.62
CA ILE A 11 11.36 -11.36 -15.87
C ILE A 11 11.36 -12.29 -17.08
N ARG A 12 12.20 -13.35 -17.05
CA ARG A 12 12.24 -14.39 -18.08
C ARG A 12 10.88 -15.06 -18.23
N LEU A 13 10.27 -15.49 -17.13
CA LEU A 13 8.95 -16.13 -17.16
C LEU A 13 7.90 -15.22 -17.80
N LEU A 14 7.89 -13.93 -17.44
CA LEU A 14 6.96 -12.96 -18.02
C LEU A 14 7.16 -12.81 -19.54
N SER A 15 8.41 -12.85 -20.00
CA SER A 15 8.75 -12.63 -21.41
C SER A 15 8.59 -13.87 -22.29
N GLU A 16 8.92 -15.05 -21.77
CA GLU A 16 9.08 -16.28 -22.55
C GLU A 16 7.98 -17.31 -22.32
N ASP A 17 7.48 -17.43 -21.09
CA ASP A 17 6.57 -18.50 -20.70
C ASP A 17 5.11 -18.02 -20.60
N LEU A 18 4.87 -16.71 -20.46
CA LEU A 18 3.54 -16.08 -20.39
C LEU A 18 3.27 -15.09 -21.55
N PRO A 19 3.29 -15.53 -22.82
CA PRO A 19 3.04 -14.64 -23.96
C PRO A 19 1.58 -14.19 -24.10
N SER A 20 0.64 -14.80 -23.37
CA SER A 20 -0.80 -14.58 -23.51
C SER A 20 -1.55 -14.82 -22.19
N GLY A 21 -2.86 -14.55 -22.15
CA GLY A 21 -3.69 -14.77 -20.96
C GLY A 21 -3.76 -13.58 -20.00
N TRP A 22 -3.26 -12.42 -20.42
CA TRP A 22 -3.31 -11.16 -19.68
C TRP A 22 -4.71 -10.56 -19.72
N GLU A 23 -5.23 -10.16 -18.56
CA GLU A 23 -6.53 -9.49 -18.46
C GLU A 23 -6.45 -8.00 -18.80
N ASP A 24 -5.26 -7.40 -18.62
CA ASP A 24 -4.96 -6.03 -19.06
C ASP A 24 -4.00 -6.05 -20.29
N PRO A 25 -4.45 -5.57 -21.46
CA PRO A 25 -3.60 -5.45 -22.65
C PRO A 25 -2.36 -4.57 -22.46
N ASN A 26 -2.38 -3.62 -21.52
CA ASN A 26 -1.21 -2.78 -21.23
C ASN A 26 -0.05 -3.58 -20.65
N CYS A 27 -0.34 -4.66 -19.91
CA CYS A 27 0.69 -5.55 -19.38
C CYS A 27 1.48 -6.21 -20.51
N THR A 28 0.80 -6.73 -21.52
CA THR A 28 1.45 -7.38 -22.67
C THR A 28 2.39 -6.40 -23.39
N ARG A 29 1.95 -5.16 -23.62
CA ARG A 29 2.78 -4.13 -24.26
C ARG A 29 4.01 -3.78 -23.40
N ALA A 30 3.81 -3.53 -22.11
CA ALA A 30 4.91 -3.19 -21.21
C ALA A 30 5.93 -4.33 -21.05
N ILE A 31 5.51 -5.59 -21.10
CA ILE A 31 6.40 -6.76 -21.10
C ILE A 31 7.23 -6.79 -22.40
N ALA A 32 6.58 -6.62 -23.56
CA ALA A 32 7.26 -6.59 -24.86
C ALA A 32 8.31 -5.45 -24.93
N ASP A 33 7.95 -4.28 -24.40
CA ASP A 33 8.84 -3.11 -24.34
C ASP A 33 9.84 -3.17 -23.16
N ARG A 34 9.83 -4.24 -22.37
CA ARG A 34 10.69 -4.44 -21.18
C ARG A 34 10.58 -3.31 -20.14
N GLN A 35 9.41 -2.70 -19.99
CA GLN A 35 9.11 -1.62 -19.06
C GLN A 35 8.78 -2.15 -17.65
N TRP A 36 9.69 -2.92 -17.06
CA TRP A 36 9.47 -3.62 -15.78
C TRP A 36 9.11 -2.69 -14.63
N ASP A 37 9.63 -1.47 -14.62
CA ASP A 37 9.36 -0.49 -13.59
C ASP A 37 7.88 -0.08 -13.49
N ARG A 38 7.12 -0.17 -14.60
CA ARG A 38 5.68 0.13 -14.69
C ARG A 38 4.79 -1.06 -14.34
N LEU A 39 5.35 -2.27 -14.34
CA LEU A 39 4.63 -3.53 -14.08
C LEU A 39 4.64 -3.93 -12.60
N ARG A 40 5.32 -3.16 -11.74
CA ARG A 40 5.41 -3.48 -10.31
C ARG A 40 4.09 -3.19 -9.58
N PRO A 41 3.72 -4.00 -8.58
CA PRO A 41 4.44 -5.20 -8.14
C PRO A 41 4.19 -6.41 -9.05
N LEU A 42 5.26 -7.12 -9.44
CA LEU A 42 5.20 -8.22 -10.40
C LEU A 42 4.35 -9.41 -9.90
N ALA A 43 4.26 -9.59 -8.58
CA ALA A 43 3.48 -10.66 -7.95
C ALA A 43 1.95 -10.44 -8.05
N GLU A 44 1.51 -9.24 -8.42
CA GLU A 44 0.07 -8.87 -8.46
C GLU A 44 -0.41 -8.54 -9.87
N LEU A 45 0.42 -8.82 -10.88
CA LEU A 45 0.05 -8.59 -12.26
C LEU A 45 -1.24 -9.37 -12.64
N PRO A 46 -2.11 -8.80 -13.49
CA PRO A 46 -3.44 -9.31 -13.78
C PRO A 46 -3.40 -10.48 -14.77
N HIS A 47 -2.85 -11.61 -14.31
CA HIS A 47 -2.83 -12.89 -15.01
C HIS A 47 -3.41 -13.97 -14.10
N PRO A 48 -4.29 -14.87 -14.61
CA PRO A 48 -4.96 -15.88 -13.78
C PRO A 48 -3.99 -16.76 -12.98
N LEU A 49 -2.84 -17.10 -13.56
CA LEU A 49 -1.81 -17.88 -12.86
C LEU A 49 -1.16 -17.10 -11.70
N LEU A 50 -0.87 -15.81 -11.91
CA LEU A 50 -0.22 -14.97 -10.90
C LEU A 50 -1.18 -14.64 -9.76
N ARG A 51 -2.45 -14.36 -10.08
CA ARG A 51 -3.52 -14.23 -9.07
C ARG A 51 -3.61 -15.48 -8.22
N LYS A 52 -3.61 -16.67 -8.86
CA LYS A 52 -3.67 -17.92 -8.10
C LYS A 52 -2.45 -18.13 -7.21
N ALA A 53 -1.27 -17.70 -7.65
CA ALA A 53 -0.05 -17.73 -6.86
C ALA A 53 -0.11 -16.77 -5.66
N ALA A 54 -0.70 -15.58 -5.83
CA ALA A 54 -0.90 -14.61 -4.78
C ALA A 54 -1.93 -15.08 -3.72
N GLU A 55 -2.98 -15.79 -4.15
CA GLU A 55 -3.95 -16.44 -3.25
C GLU A 55 -3.34 -17.61 -2.46
N MET A 56 -2.41 -18.34 -3.08
CA MET A 56 -1.78 -19.53 -2.50
C MET A 56 -0.94 -19.20 -1.26
N TYR A 57 -0.25 -18.07 -1.27
CA TYR A 57 0.61 -17.62 -0.17
C TYR A 57 0.14 -16.26 0.31
N GLY A 58 -0.94 -16.29 1.10
CA GLY A 58 -1.51 -15.11 1.74
C GLY A 58 -0.62 -14.53 2.85
N PRO A 59 -1.15 -13.61 3.67
CA PRO A 59 -0.41 -13.06 4.80
C PRO A 59 -0.14 -14.10 5.89
N ASP A 60 -1.09 -15.02 6.16
CA ASP A 60 -0.98 -16.03 7.22
C ASP A 60 -0.44 -17.38 6.69
N PRO A 61 0.70 -17.89 7.21
CA PRO A 61 1.27 -19.18 6.78
C PRO A 61 0.45 -20.39 7.17
N VAL A 62 -0.46 -20.28 8.15
CA VAL A 62 -1.33 -21.38 8.58
C VAL A 62 -2.28 -21.82 7.45
N HIS A 63 -2.57 -20.92 6.50
CA HIS A 63 -3.45 -21.18 5.37
C HIS A 63 -2.70 -21.59 4.09
N ASP A 64 -1.37 -21.74 4.14
CA ASP A 64 -0.60 -22.21 2.99
C ASP A 64 -1.02 -23.66 2.62
N PRO A 65 -1.24 -23.95 1.33
CA PRO A 65 -1.56 -25.32 0.93
C PRO A 65 -0.34 -26.23 1.05
N ALA A 66 -0.62 -27.53 1.26
CA ALA A 66 0.41 -28.55 1.27
C ALA A 66 1.25 -28.51 -0.02
N PRO A 67 2.61 -28.50 0.08
CA PRO A 67 3.48 -28.46 -1.09
C PRO A 67 3.24 -29.67 -2.00
N ARG A 68 3.08 -29.41 -3.30
CA ARG A 68 3.03 -30.45 -4.33
C ARG A 68 4.28 -30.35 -5.20
N PRO A 69 5.27 -31.24 -5.07
CA PRO A 69 6.47 -31.17 -5.89
C PRO A 69 6.17 -31.55 -7.34
N ILE A 70 6.88 -30.94 -8.29
CA ILE A 70 6.93 -31.43 -9.67
C ILE A 70 7.95 -32.57 -9.71
N GLU A 71 7.50 -33.76 -10.09
CA GLU A 71 8.35 -34.95 -10.21
C GLU A 71 9.30 -34.87 -11.41
N ARG A 72 10.34 -35.71 -11.41
CA ARG A 72 11.29 -35.92 -12.54
C ARG A 72 12.17 -34.72 -12.94
N LEU A 73 12.43 -33.80 -12.02
CA LEU A 73 13.34 -32.65 -12.25
C LEU A 73 14.74 -32.83 -11.60
N GLY A 74 15.10 -34.06 -11.22
CA GLY A 74 16.39 -34.34 -10.59
C GLY A 74 16.57 -33.56 -9.27
N SER A 75 17.68 -32.82 -9.16
CA SER A 75 17.98 -31.96 -8.01
C SER A 75 17.21 -30.64 -8.02
N PHE A 76 16.57 -30.26 -9.14
CA PHE A 76 15.87 -28.99 -9.29
C PHE A 76 14.44 -29.11 -8.73
N ARG A 77 14.26 -28.68 -7.48
CA ARG A 77 12.98 -28.82 -6.77
C ARG A 77 12.05 -27.65 -7.04
N LEU A 78 10.89 -27.94 -7.64
CA LEU A 78 9.82 -26.96 -7.88
C LEU A 78 8.51 -27.42 -7.22
N GLN A 79 7.79 -26.47 -6.64
CA GLN A 79 6.40 -26.66 -6.23
C GLN A 79 5.45 -26.34 -7.38
N GLU A 80 4.44 -27.18 -7.55
CA GLU A 80 3.45 -27.09 -8.60
C GLU A 80 2.30 -26.14 -8.25
N LEU A 81 2.03 -25.24 -9.19
CA LEU A 81 0.83 -24.40 -9.23
C LEU A 81 -0.04 -24.81 -10.42
N ARG A 82 -1.35 -25.01 -10.18
CA ARG A 82 -2.34 -25.30 -11.23
C ARG A 82 -3.46 -24.27 -11.17
N ASN A 83 -3.83 -23.69 -12.31
CA ASN A 83 -5.04 -22.89 -12.44
C ASN A 83 -5.69 -23.11 -13.82
N SER A 84 -6.82 -23.82 -13.88
CA SER A 84 -7.49 -24.20 -15.13
C SER A 84 -6.51 -24.85 -16.13
N GLN A 85 -6.27 -24.22 -17.29
CA GLN A 85 -5.30 -24.67 -18.29
C GLN A 85 -3.84 -24.34 -17.95
N TRP A 86 -3.58 -23.43 -17.01
CA TRP A 86 -2.23 -22.98 -16.67
C TRP A 86 -1.56 -23.88 -15.65
N ARG A 87 -0.26 -24.08 -15.82
CA ARG A 87 0.66 -24.77 -14.91
C ARG A 87 1.86 -23.88 -14.65
N ALA A 88 2.40 -23.95 -13.44
CA ALA A 88 3.65 -23.27 -13.10
C ALA A 88 4.49 -24.08 -12.12
N GLY A 89 5.79 -23.82 -12.16
CA GLY A 89 6.77 -24.27 -11.20
C GLY A 89 7.27 -23.10 -10.35
N ILE A 90 7.13 -23.23 -9.03
CA ILE A 90 7.59 -22.28 -8.04
C ILE A 90 8.87 -22.82 -7.42
N TRP A 91 9.95 -22.05 -7.54
CA TRP A 91 11.21 -22.29 -6.85
C TRP A 91 11.28 -21.41 -5.60
N THR A 92 11.61 -22.01 -4.46
CA THR A 92 11.89 -21.23 -3.24
C THR A 92 13.39 -21.09 -3.09
N ASP A 93 13.85 -19.85 -3.03
CA ASP A 93 15.25 -19.55 -2.79
C ASP A 93 15.66 -20.06 -1.40
N PRO A 94 16.63 -20.99 -1.30
CA PRO A 94 17.03 -21.56 -0.02
C PRO A 94 17.74 -20.55 0.89
N GLU A 95 18.34 -19.49 0.34
CA GLU A 95 19.06 -18.48 1.12
C GLU A 95 18.10 -17.40 1.64
N THR A 96 17.19 -16.93 0.79
CA THR A 96 16.32 -15.78 1.10
C THR A 96 14.89 -16.16 1.49
N GLY A 97 14.47 -17.40 1.20
CA GLY A 97 13.09 -17.87 1.38
C GLY A 97 12.09 -17.30 0.37
N VAL A 98 12.56 -16.50 -0.60
CA VAL A 98 11.70 -15.87 -1.62
C VAL A 98 11.17 -16.91 -2.59
N ARG A 99 9.87 -16.87 -2.86
CA ARG A 99 9.21 -17.75 -3.82
C ARG A 99 9.20 -17.11 -5.20
N TRP A 100 9.78 -17.81 -6.17
CA TRP A 100 9.90 -17.39 -7.55
C TRP A 100 9.10 -18.32 -8.45
N ILE A 101 8.20 -17.78 -9.24
CA ILE A 101 7.61 -18.52 -10.35
C ILE A 101 8.64 -18.49 -11.47
N VAL A 102 9.21 -19.64 -11.80
CA VAL A 102 10.37 -19.78 -12.70
C VAL A 102 10.04 -20.50 -13.99
N ALA A 103 8.93 -21.24 -14.04
CA ALA A 103 8.39 -21.86 -15.24
C ALA A 103 6.86 -21.72 -15.29
N ALA A 104 6.30 -21.47 -16.48
CA ALA A 104 4.86 -21.51 -16.71
C ALA A 104 4.52 -22.07 -18.09
N GLY A 105 3.29 -22.57 -18.26
CA GLY A 105 2.79 -23.04 -19.55
C GLY A 105 1.39 -23.63 -19.49
N LEU A 106 0.92 -24.13 -20.62
CA LEU A 106 -0.39 -24.77 -20.75
C LEU A 106 -0.33 -26.28 -20.43
N ALA A 107 -1.41 -26.79 -19.84
CA ALA A 107 -1.54 -28.18 -19.43
C ALA A 107 -1.62 -29.16 -20.61
N LYS A 108 -2.08 -28.70 -21.79
CA LYS A 108 -2.05 -29.45 -23.05
C LYS A 108 -1.43 -28.54 -24.10
N GLY A 109 -0.45 -29.04 -24.86
CA GLY A 109 0.00 -28.36 -26.08
C GLY A 109 -1.19 -28.15 -27.01
N GLY A 110 -1.28 -26.99 -27.67
CA GLY A 110 -2.30 -26.77 -28.71
C GLY A 110 -2.24 -27.89 -29.74
N HIS A 111 -3.36 -28.16 -30.41
CA HIS A 111 -3.61 -29.32 -31.27
C HIS A 111 -2.67 -29.52 -32.50
N GLN A 112 -1.48 -28.93 -32.55
CA GLN A 112 -0.55 -29.13 -33.66
C GLN A 112 0.91 -29.43 -33.30
N ASP A 113 1.36 -29.40 -32.05
CA ASP A 113 2.67 -29.97 -31.70
C ASP A 113 2.74 -30.37 -30.22
N GLY A 114 2.95 -31.66 -29.99
CA GLY A 114 2.94 -32.27 -28.67
C GLY A 114 4.18 -31.91 -27.88
N ASP A 115 3.98 -31.12 -26.82
CA ASP A 115 4.50 -31.42 -25.48
C ASP A 115 3.75 -30.59 -24.44
N ASP A 116 3.17 -31.26 -23.44
CA ASP A 116 2.56 -30.57 -22.31
C ASP A 116 3.63 -29.85 -21.46
N PHE A 117 3.19 -28.97 -20.57
CA PHE A 117 4.05 -28.20 -19.66
C PHE A 117 5.16 -29.04 -19.00
N TYR A 118 4.85 -30.25 -18.52
CA TYR A 118 5.81 -31.06 -17.75
C TYR A 118 6.91 -31.61 -18.64
N LYS A 119 6.59 -32.09 -19.84
CA LYS A 119 7.60 -32.58 -20.79
C LYS A 119 8.52 -31.46 -21.26
N THR A 120 7.96 -30.28 -21.53
CA THR A 120 8.76 -29.10 -21.90
C THR A 120 9.68 -28.66 -20.76
N LEU A 121 9.20 -28.70 -19.53
CA LEU A 121 10.00 -28.40 -18.34
C LEU A 121 11.10 -29.44 -18.11
N GLU A 122 10.78 -30.73 -18.18
CA GLU A 122 11.74 -31.84 -18.04
C GLU A 122 12.86 -31.73 -19.08
N ARG A 123 12.51 -31.48 -20.35
CA ARG A 123 13.48 -31.27 -21.43
C ARG A 123 14.36 -30.05 -21.18
N ARG A 124 13.77 -28.92 -20.75
CA ARG A 124 14.52 -27.70 -20.44
C ARG A 124 15.50 -27.93 -19.30
N VAL A 125 15.08 -28.59 -18.22
CA VAL A 125 15.92 -28.92 -17.06
C VAL A 125 17.02 -29.92 -17.42
N GLY A 126 16.74 -30.86 -18.34
CA GLY A 126 17.72 -31.84 -18.82
C GLY A 126 18.86 -31.26 -19.69
N ASN A 127 18.67 -30.07 -20.27
CA ASN A 127 19.71 -29.40 -21.03
C ASN A 127 20.76 -28.74 -20.10
N GLU A 128 22.02 -28.70 -20.55
CA GLU A 128 23.10 -28.04 -19.80
C GLU A 128 22.76 -26.57 -19.51
N GLY A 129 22.79 -26.19 -18.23
CA GLY A 129 22.45 -24.84 -17.77
C GLY A 129 20.95 -24.49 -17.81
N GLY A 130 20.06 -25.40 -18.24
CA GLY A 130 18.65 -25.10 -18.42
C GLY A 130 17.85 -24.89 -17.12
N ALA A 131 18.25 -25.53 -16.01
CA ALA A 131 17.70 -25.22 -14.69
C ALA A 131 18.13 -23.83 -14.21
N SER A 132 19.43 -23.52 -14.33
CA SER A 132 20.02 -22.25 -13.90
C SER A 132 19.50 -21.06 -14.70
N SER A 133 19.17 -21.25 -15.99
CA SER A 133 18.62 -20.18 -16.83
C SER A 133 17.21 -19.74 -16.43
N MET A 134 16.48 -20.56 -15.66
CA MET A 134 15.15 -20.22 -15.16
C MET A 134 15.17 -19.48 -13.82
N LEU A 135 16.29 -19.55 -13.09
CA LEU A 135 16.47 -18.90 -11.80
C LEU A 135 16.50 -17.36 -11.93
N PRO A 136 16.14 -16.63 -10.88
CA PRO A 136 16.15 -15.17 -10.90
C PRO A 136 17.53 -14.59 -11.23
N THR A 137 17.55 -13.57 -12.08
CA THR A 137 18.75 -12.83 -12.47
C THR A 137 19.08 -11.70 -11.48
N ALA A 138 20.23 -11.04 -11.65
CA ALA A 138 20.56 -9.83 -10.89
C ALA A 138 19.50 -8.72 -11.02
N ARG A 139 18.89 -8.57 -12.21
CA ARG A 139 17.83 -7.58 -12.45
C ARG A 139 16.53 -7.96 -11.72
N ASP A 140 16.20 -9.25 -11.66
CA ASP A 140 15.08 -9.73 -10.86
C ASP A 140 15.28 -9.39 -9.38
N VAL A 141 16.48 -9.60 -8.84
CA VAL A 141 16.81 -9.30 -7.44
C VAL A 141 16.77 -7.79 -7.18
N GLU A 142 17.18 -6.95 -8.12
CA GLU A 142 17.10 -5.50 -8.00
C GLU A 142 15.64 -5.01 -7.90
N LEU A 143 14.76 -5.50 -8.77
CA LEU A 143 13.34 -5.17 -8.71
C LEU A 143 12.73 -5.64 -7.38
N LEU A 144 13.05 -6.86 -6.95
CA LEU A 144 12.60 -7.40 -5.67
C LEU A 144 12.97 -6.49 -4.48
N LYS A 145 14.17 -5.89 -4.47
CA LYS A 145 14.58 -4.96 -3.40
C LYS A 145 13.62 -3.77 -3.30
N THR A 146 13.24 -3.18 -4.44
CA THR A 146 12.30 -2.06 -4.48
C THR A 146 10.89 -2.47 -4.05
N GLU A 147 10.41 -3.62 -4.51
CA GLU A 147 9.10 -4.18 -4.15
C GLU A 147 9.04 -4.52 -2.66
N THR A 148 10.11 -5.08 -2.11
CA THR A 148 10.21 -5.42 -0.68
C THR A 148 10.17 -4.15 0.18
N ALA A 149 10.87 -3.09 -0.22
CA ALA A 149 10.84 -1.82 0.51
C ALA A 149 9.44 -1.18 0.48
N ALA A 150 8.77 -1.19 -0.68
CA ALA A 150 7.41 -0.67 -0.83
C ALA A 150 6.40 -1.48 -0.01
N TRP A 151 6.52 -2.81 -0.02
CA TRP A 151 5.68 -3.69 0.80
C TRP A 151 5.89 -3.44 2.29
N ALA A 152 7.14 -3.40 2.77
CA ALA A 152 7.44 -3.16 4.18
C ALA A 152 6.86 -1.83 4.67
N LEU A 153 6.91 -0.78 3.84
CA LEU A 153 6.30 0.51 4.15
C LEU A 153 4.76 0.42 4.22
N THR A 154 4.15 -0.26 3.25
CA THR A 154 2.68 -0.42 3.19
C THR A 154 2.16 -1.24 4.37
N SER A 155 2.81 -2.36 4.68
CA SER A 155 2.47 -3.21 5.83
C SER A 155 2.58 -2.45 7.15
N TRP A 156 3.63 -1.64 7.33
CA TRP A 156 3.79 -0.83 8.53
C TRP A 156 2.69 0.25 8.67
N TYR A 157 2.28 0.88 7.56
CA TYR A 157 1.14 1.80 7.58
C TYR A 157 -0.19 1.10 7.91
N LEU A 158 -0.42 -0.11 7.37
CA LEU A 158 -1.62 -0.90 7.65
C LEU A 158 -1.67 -1.31 9.11
N GLU A 159 -0.52 -1.63 9.70
CA GLU A 159 -0.43 -1.95 11.12
C GLU A 159 -0.81 -0.75 11.98
N ILE A 160 -0.30 0.46 11.68
CA ILE A 160 -0.72 1.69 12.38
C ILE A 160 -2.23 1.90 12.23
N GLN A 161 -2.76 1.84 11.00
CA GLN A 161 -4.19 2.03 10.73
C GLN A 161 -5.04 1.04 11.52
N THR A 162 -4.64 -0.24 11.55
CA THR A 162 -5.33 -1.30 12.30
C THR A 162 -5.32 -1.03 13.80
N ARG A 163 -4.16 -0.67 14.36
CA ARG A 163 -4.03 -0.34 15.79
C ARG A 163 -4.91 0.86 16.19
N ILE A 164 -4.92 1.93 15.37
CA ILE A 164 -5.80 3.07 15.58
C ILE A 164 -7.27 2.67 15.48
N THR A 165 -7.63 1.84 14.49
CA THR A 165 -9.01 1.37 14.32
C THR A 165 -9.50 0.62 15.55
N GLN A 166 -8.67 -0.24 16.14
CA GLN A 166 -9.03 -0.95 17.37
C GLN A 166 -9.19 0.00 18.55
N ALA A 167 -8.30 0.99 18.70
CA ALA A 167 -8.45 2.01 19.74
C ALA A 167 -9.75 2.80 19.59
N LEU A 168 -10.08 3.23 18.37
CA LEU A 168 -11.29 4.02 18.11
C LEU A 168 -12.60 3.26 18.39
N LYS A 169 -12.61 1.92 18.40
CA LYS A 169 -13.85 1.16 18.71
C LYS A 169 -14.33 1.39 20.13
N ASP A 170 -13.40 1.53 21.07
CA ASP A 170 -13.71 1.65 22.50
C ASP A 170 -13.62 3.11 23.00
N ILE A 171 -13.14 4.04 22.17
CA ILE A 171 -12.84 5.41 22.58
C ILE A 171 -14.05 6.16 23.12
N ARG A 172 -15.25 5.91 22.59
CA ARG A 172 -16.49 6.55 23.07
C ARG A 172 -16.81 6.18 24.52
N ALA A 173 -16.46 4.97 24.96
CA ALA A 173 -16.71 4.49 26.32
C ALA A 173 -15.58 4.88 27.28
N ILE A 174 -14.32 4.91 26.79
CA ILE A 174 -13.14 5.13 27.62
C ILE A 174 -12.78 6.63 27.72
N GLY A 175 -13.08 7.42 26.70
CA GLY A 175 -12.74 8.84 26.59
C GLY A 175 -11.27 9.10 26.21
N CYS A 176 -10.32 8.32 26.72
CA CYS A 176 -8.89 8.46 26.44
C CYS A 176 -8.20 7.10 26.27
N ILE A 177 -7.53 6.87 25.13
CA ILE A 177 -6.82 5.61 24.85
C ILE A 177 -5.38 5.89 24.40
N ARG A 178 -4.45 5.06 24.89
CA ARG A 178 -3.05 5.05 24.46
C ARG A 178 -2.78 3.91 23.50
N VAL A 179 -2.00 4.18 22.46
CA VAL A 179 -1.63 3.23 21.42
C VAL A 179 -0.12 3.25 21.20
N ASP A 180 0.52 2.10 21.32
CA ASP A 180 1.92 1.91 20.91
C ASP A 180 2.03 1.90 19.38
N LEU A 181 2.95 2.70 18.84
CA LEU A 181 3.23 2.73 17.42
C LEU A 181 4.31 1.69 17.06
N PRO A 182 4.11 0.90 15.98
CA PRO A 182 5.03 -0.16 15.58
C PRO A 182 6.40 0.40 15.21
N PRO A 183 7.48 -0.39 15.40
CA PRO A 183 8.84 0.04 15.09
C PRO A 183 8.98 0.40 13.60
N SER A 184 9.92 1.30 13.28
CA SER A 184 10.13 1.69 11.88
C SER A 184 10.57 0.47 11.03
N PRO A 185 10.18 0.37 9.75
CA PRO A 185 10.61 -0.71 8.87
C PRO A 185 12.14 -0.86 8.75
N ARG A 186 12.90 0.22 8.99
CA ARG A 186 14.37 0.22 8.95
C ARG A 186 15.03 -0.23 10.25
N ARG A 187 14.37 -0.03 11.40
CA ARG A 187 14.90 -0.34 12.74
C ARG A 187 13.80 -1.04 13.54
N GLN A 188 13.81 -2.37 13.52
CA GLN A 188 12.82 -3.20 14.22
C GLN A 188 13.04 -3.29 15.74
N SER A 189 14.14 -2.72 16.26
CA SER A 189 14.56 -2.88 17.66
C SER A 189 13.98 -1.86 18.64
N SER A 190 13.28 -0.82 18.16
CA SER A 190 12.66 0.22 19.01
C SER A 190 11.35 0.69 18.38
N THR A 191 10.33 0.89 19.21
CA THR A 191 9.05 1.48 18.80
C THR A 191 9.24 2.86 18.19
N ILE A 192 8.22 3.36 17.49
CA ILE A 192 8.21 4.77 17.08
C ILE A 192 7.91 5.69 18.29
N GLY A 193 7.15 5.16 19.24
CA GLY A 193 6.68 5.82 20.45
C GLY A 193 5.22 5.50 20.70
N GLN A 194 4.53 6.36 21.43
CA GLN A 194 3.12 6.22 21.78
C GLN A 194 2.29 7.40 21.27
N VAL A 195 1.02 7.14 21.03
CA VAL A 195 0.02 8.19 20.82
C VAL A 195 -1.10 8.04 21.84
N GLU A 196 -1.53 9.15 22.40
CA GLU A 196 -2.70 9.27 23.27
C GLU A 196 -3.80 9.98 22.49
N ILE A 197 -4.99 9.38 22.48
CA ILE A 197 -6.16 9.89 21.76
C ILE A 197 -7.23 10.14 22.79
N ASP A 198 -7.65 11.39 22.90
CA ASP A 198 -8.78 11.84 23.70
C ASP A 198 -9.98 12.12 22.78
N PHE A 199 -11.18 11.80 23.25
CA PHE A 199 -12.44 11.98 22.52
C PHE A 199 -13.50 12.55 23.44
N GLU A 200 -14.21 13.57 22.95
CA GLU A 200 -15.35 14.15 23.62
C GLU A 200 -16.52 14.36 22.64
N ALA A 201 -17.71 13.89 23.00
CA ALA A 201 -18.92 14.16 22.24
C ALA A 201 -19.71 15.26 22.96
N ILE A 202 -19.78 16.44 22.34
CA ILE A 202 -20.42 17.63 22.91
C ILE A 202 -21.83 17.72 22.32
N SER A 203 -22.84 17.38 23.12
CA SER A 203 -24.26 17.35 22.73
C SER A 203 -25.08 18.55 23.23
N ASP A 204 -24.59 19.25 24.25
CA ASP A 204 -25.39 20.21 25.02
C ASP A 204 -25.22 21.66 24.54
N ASP A 205 -24.52 21.85 23.41
CA ASP A 205 -24.23 23.14 22.80
C ASP A 205 -25.20 23.44 21.63
N GLU A 206 -25.32 24.70 21.22
CA GLU A 206 -26.13 25.10 20.05
C GLU A 206 -25.67 24.40 18.75
N THR A 207 -24.41 23.95 18.71
CA THR A 207 -23.82 23.19 17.60
C THR A 207 -23.16 21.90 18.11
N PRO A 208 -23.84 20.74 18.02
CA PRO A 208 -23.29 19.47 18.48
C PRO A 208 -22.08 19.06 17.65
N ARG A 209 -21.06 18.49 18.29
CA ARG A 209 -19.78 18.12 17.65
C ARG A 209 -19.08 16.97 18.36
N GLU A 210 -18.18 16.30 17.65
CA GLU A 210 -17.27 15.29 18.19
C GLU A 210 -15.84 15.82 18.12
N GLU A 211 -15.14 15.93 19.24
CA GLU A 211 -13.78 16.46 19.32
C GLU A 211 -12.77 15.34 19.54
N PHE A 212 -11.67 15.39 18.80
CA PHE A 212 -10.52 14.51 19.00
C PHE A 212 -9.29 15.34 19.32
N THR A 213 -8.58 14.97 20.39
CA THR A 213 -7.23 15.48 20.68
C THR A 213 -6.23 14.34 20.65
N VAL A 214 -5.12 14.54 19.96
CA VAL A 214 -4.11 13.51 19.72
C VAL A 214 -2.75 14.00 20.18
N THR A 215 -2.21 13.39 21.23
CA THR A 215 -0.90 13.71 21.81
C THR A 215 0.13 12.67 21.40
N PHE A 216 1.15 13.09 20.65
CA PHE A 216 2.25 12.25 20.20
C PHE A 216 3.42 12.26 21.20
N ARG A 217 3.79 11.09 21.70
CA ARG A 217 4.96 10.86 22.56
C ARG A 217 5.95 9.97 21.82
N LEU A 218 6.67 10.55 20.87
CA LEU A 218 7.64 9.83 20.04
C LEU A 218 8.97 9.62 20.77
N ASP A 219 9.61 8.50 20.49
CA ASP A 219 10.96 8.23 20.99
C ASP A 219 11.95 9.27 20.45
N ALA A 220 13.00 9.57 21.21
CA ALA A 220 13.97 10.63 20.87
C ALA A 220 14.58 10.49 19.47
N ALA A 221 14.80 9.24 19.02
CA ALA A 221 15.31 8.94 17.68
C ALA A 221 14.31 9.29 16.55
N HIS A 222 13.04 9.49 16.89
CA HIS A 222 11.94 9.64 15.94
C HIS A 222 11.27 11.02 15.95
N LEU A 223 11.47 11.85 16.97
CA LEU A 223 10.86 13.19 17.14
C LEU A 223 10.93 14.07 15.89
N THR A 224 12.08 14.11 15.21
CA THR A 224 12.30 14.92 13.99
C THR A 224 12.58 14.08 12.75
N SER A 225 12.38 12.76 12.86
CA SER A 225 12.65 11.83 11.77
C SER A 225 11.49 11.76 10.78
N ASN A 226 11.81 11.41 9.52
CA ASN A 226 10.79 11.11 8.51
C ASN A 226 9.85 9.97 8.97
N TRP A 227 10.36 8.98 9.71
CA TRP A 227 9.52 7.89 10.24
C TRP A 227 8.51 8.37 11.28
N GLY A 228 8.91 9.26 12.18
CA GLY A 228 8.00 9.89 13.13
C GLY A 228 6.93 10.71 12.42
N TRP A 229 7.33 11.52 11.43
CA TRP A 229 6.39 12.29 10.60
C TRP A 229 5.39 11.39 9.86
N ARG A 230 5.86 10.31 9.24
CA ARG A 230 5.00 9.34 8.55
C ARG A 230 4.00 8.67 9.48
N ALA A 231 4.42 8.35 10.70
CA ALA A 231 3.53 7.75 11.70
C ALA A 231 2.45 8.76 12.13
N ILE A 232 2.84 10.00 12.42
CA ILE A 232 1.89 11.10 12.72
C ILE A 232 0.84 11.20 11.62
N GLN A 233 1.27 11.35 10.37
CA GLN A 233 0.35 11.48 9.23
C GLN A 233 -0.60 10.27 9.13
N ARG A 234 -0.08 9.04 9.27
CA ARG A 234 -0.92 7.84 9.19
C ARG A 234 -1.96 7.78 10.32
N VAL A 235 -1.59 8.18 11.53
CA VAL A 235 -2.52 8.26 12.68
C VAL A 235 -3.62 9.28 12.39
N LEU A 236 -3.26 10.50 12.00
CA LEU A 236 -4.23 11.57 11.73
C LEU A 236 -5.22 11.17 10.64
N ILE A 237 -4.74 10.63 9.50
CA ILE A 237 -5.62 10.17 8.42
C ILE A 237 -6.53 9.02 8.90
N SER A 238 -6.08 8.20 9.85
CA SER A 238 -6.91 7.12 10.39
C SER A 238 -8.03 7.66 11.30
N ILE A 239 -7.89 8.84 11.91
CA ILE A 239 -8.90 9.44 12.81
C ILE A 239 -9.81 10.40 12.04
N ALA A 240 -9.25 11.29 11.24
CA ALA A 240 -9.97 12.22 10.38
C ALA A 240 -9.15 12.43 9.08
N PRO A 241 -9.57 11.80 7.97
CA PRO A 241 -8.84 11.81 6.70
C PRO A 241 -8.61 13.17 6.05
N PRO A 242 -9.52 14.16 6.18
CA PRO A 242 -9.25 15.53 5.75
C PRO A 242 -8.05 16.10 6.53
N VAL A 243 -6.86 16.05 5.93
CA VAL A 243 -5.62 16.40 6.65
C VAL A 243 -5.59 17.90 7.00
N GLN A 244 -6.26 18.72 6.19
CA GLN A 244 -6.33 20.17 6.41
C GLN A 244 -7.25 20.60 7.56
N ASP A 245 -8.09 19.71 8.08
CA ASP A 245 -9.02 20.03 9.16
C ASP A 245 -8.36 19.90 10.54
N TRP A 246 -7.14 19.34 10.58
CA TRP A 246 -6.35 19.23 11.80
C TRP A 246 -5.63 20.55 12.12
N ASP A 247 -5.92 21.10 13.29
CA ASP A 247 -5.07 22.08 13.92
C ASP A 247 -3.93 21.38 14.67
N ARG A 248 -2.72 21.95 14.61
CA ARG A 248 -1.53 21.31 15.19
C ARG A 248 -0.66 22.30 15.95
N HIS A 249 -0.37 21.98 17.21
CA HIS A 249 0.58 22.69 18.04
C HIS A 249 1.61 21.72 18.63
N GLN A 250 2.88 21.87 18.23
CA GLN A 250 3.99 21.01 18.69
C GLN A 250 3.73 19.52 18.45
N ASN A 251 3.44 18.75 19.50
CA ASN A 251 3.17 17.31 19.47
C ASN A 251 1.69 16.98 19.72
N ILE A 252 0.82 17.99 19.72
CA ILE A 252 -0.61 17.85 19.89
C ILE A 252 -1.29 18.23 18.57
N ALA A 253 -2.27 17.43 18.15
CA ALA A 253 -3.16 17.72 17.05
C ALA A 253 -4.60 17.63 17.54
N PHE A 254 -5.48 18.49 17.07
CA PHE A 254 -6.90 18.43 17.40
C PHE A 254 -7.76 18.66 16.16
N VAL A 255 -8.96 18.07 16.16
CA VAL A 255 -9.94 18.22 15.09
C VAL A 255 -11.34 18.12 15.69
N MET A 256 -12.26 18.91 15.14
CA MET A 256 -13.69 18.82 15.41
C MET A 256 -14.38 18.15 14.22
N GLY A 257 -15.08 17.06 14.47
CA GLY A 257 -15.92 16.37 13.51
C GLY A 257 -17.40 16.66 13.76
N ASP A 258 -18.19 16.58 12.69
CA ASP A 258 -19.64 16.60 12.79
C ASP A 258 -20.17 15.41 13.60
N PRO A 259 -21.35 15.50 14.23
CA PRO A 259 -21.97 14.38 14.92
C PRO A 259 -22.00 13.08 14.09
N GLY A 260 -21.57 11.98 14.72
CA GLY A 260 -21.46 10.67 14.09
C GLY A 260 -20.25 10.49 13.16
N HIS A 261 -19.26 11.40 13.20
CA HIS A 261 -17.99 11.27 12.50
C HIS A 261 -17.28 9.97 12.89
N LEU A 262 -17.15 9.68 14.18
CA LEU A 262 -16.50 8.47 14.69
C LEU A 262 -17.10 7.20 14.06
N ASP A 263 -18.42 7.11 14.02
CA ASP A 263 -19.12 5.94 13.52
C ASP A 263 -18.94 5.78 12.00
N ARG A 264 -18.96 6.88 11.24
CA ARG A 264 -18.67 6.88 9.80
C ARG A 264 -17.24 6.42 9.55
N GLN A 265 -16.30 6.97 10.30
CA GLN A 265 -14.88 6.68 10.13
C GLN A 265 -14.55 5.22 10.48
N LEU A 266 -15.10 4.68 11.56
CA LEU A 266 -14.94 3.27 11.94
C LEU A 266 -15.43 2.32 10.84
N ARG A 267 -16.53 2.65 10.14
CA ARG A 267 -17.00 1.86 9.00
C ARG A 267 -16.01 1.87 7.83
N HIS A 268 -15.49 3.05 7.48
CA HIS A 268 -14.47 3.17 6.41
C HIS A 268 -13.21 2.38 6.76
N LEU A 269 -12.73 2.50 8.00
CA LEU A 269 -11.56 1.77 8.49
C LEU A 269 -11.78 0.25 8.52
N SER A 270 -12.96 -0.24 8.93
CA SER A 270 -13.24 -1.68 8.95
C SER A 270 -13.12 -2.29 7.56
N VAL A 271 -13.79 -1.68 6.57
CA VAL A 271 -13.75 -2.14 5.17
C VAL A 271 -12.32 -2.07 4.63
N ALA A 272 -11.61 -0.97 4.87
CA ALA A 272 -10.24 -0.79 4.41
C ALA A 272 -9.28 -1.84 5.02
N ASN A 273 -9.38 -2.10 6.33
CA ASN A 273 -8.56 -3.08 7.02
C ASN A 273 -8.87 -4.51 6.56
N GLU A 274 -10.14 -4.88 6.39
CA GLU A 274 -10.56 -6.18 5.86
C GLU A 274 -9.96 -6.44 4.46
N GLN A 275 -9.85 -5.40 3.65
CA GLN A 275 -9.27 -5.46 2.31
C GLN A 275 -7.75 -5.25 2.30
N SER A 276 -7.13 -4.98 3.45
CA SER A 276 -5.71 -4.59 3.56
C SER A 276 -5.35 -3.39 2.68
N VAL A 277 -6.24 -2.40 2.61
CA VAL A 277 -6.07 -1.15 1.87
C VAL A 277 -5.88 0.01 2.84
N LEU A 278 -4.96 0.91 2.50
CA LEU A 278 -4.75 2.14 3.24
C LEU A 278 -5.84 3.17 2.90
N LEU A 279 -6.44 3.76 3.93
CA LEU A 279 -7.33 4.90 3.76
C LEU A 279 -6.49 6.08 3.23
N ALA A 280 -6.92 6.69 2.12
CA ALA A 280 -6.24 7.83 1.52
C ALA A 280 -6.41 9.09 2.38
N ALA A 281 -5.46 10.02 2.32
CA ALA A 281 -5.72 11.37 2.79
C ALA A 281 -6.82 11.98 1.91
N GLU A 282 -7.81 12.62 2.53
CA GLU A 282 -8.83 13.35 1.78
C GLU A 282 -8.35 14.79 1.56
N HIS A 283 -8.58 15.29 0.35
CA HIS A 283 -8.29 16.66 0.01
C HIS A 283 -9.43 17.58 0.47
N GLY A 284 -9.09 18.84 0.75
CA GLY A 284 -10.03 19.91 1.05
C GLY A 284 -11.30 19.89 0.18
N ALA A 285 -12.43 20.07 0.86
CA ALA A 285 -13.75 20.23 0.25
C ALA A 285 -14.15 21.70 0.03
N VAL A 286 -13.24 22.64 0.34
CA VAL A 286 -13.43 24.09 0.18
C VAL A 286 -12.31 24.69 -0.67
N SER A 287 -12.60 25.79 -1.36
CA SER A 287 -11.60 26.59 -2.05
C SER A 287 -11.03 27.67 -1.12
N HIS A 288 -9.73 27.95 -1.27
CA HIS A 288 -9.03 28.92 -0.43
C HIS A 288 -8.56 30.11 -1.26
N TYR A 289 -8.59 31.30 -0.67
CA TYR A 289 -8.00 32.48 -1.29
C TYR A 289 -6.49 32.47 -1.14
N THR A 290 -5.78 32.73 -2.24
CA THR A 290 -4.33 32.92 -2.28
C THR A 290 -3.98 33.85 -3.44
N HIS A 291 -2.70 34.18 -3.61
CA HIS A 291 -2.25 35.05 -4.70
C HIS A 291 -2.44 34.35 -6.06
N ALA A 292 -3.37 34.86 -6.87
CA ALA A 292 -3.71 34.30 -8.18
C ALA A 292 -2.51 34.00 -9.10
N PRO A 293 -1.48 34.88 -9.21
CA PRO A 293 -0.32 34.60 -10.06
C PRO A 293 0.44 33.33 -9.69
N HIS A 294 0.40 32.91 -8.42
CA HIS A 294 1.14 31.74 -7.95
C HIS A 294 0.40 30.42 -8.20
N ILE A 295 -0.90 30.46 -8.47
CA ILE A 295 -1.74 29.25 -8.59
C ILE A 295 -1.30 28.41 -9.78
N ALA A 296 -1.18 29.00 -10.97
CA ALA A 296 -0.85 28.27 -12.19
C ALA A 296 0.52 27.58 -12.10
N GLU A 297 1.55 28.29 -11.64
CA GLU A 297 2.89 27.74 -11.46
C GLU A 297 2.90 26.63 -10.39
N ALA A 298 2.25 26.87 -9.25
CA ALA A 298 2.16 25.88 -8.18
C ALA A 298 1.41 24.61 -8.60
N SER A 299 0.37 24.74 -9.43
CA SER A 299 -0.39 23.60 -9.96
C SER A 299 0.46 22.73 -10.89
N VAL A 300 1.35 23.34 -11.68
CA VAL A 300 2.25 22.60 -12.59
C VAL A 300 3.44 22.01 -11.83
N THR A 301 4.02 22.77 -10.90
CA THR A 301 5.24 22.38 -10.18
C THR A 301 4.98 21.51 -8.95
N GLY A 302 3.73 21.43 -8.48
CA GLY A 302 3.37 20.77 -7.23
C GLY A 302 3.86 21.53 -5.98
N THR A 303 4.16 22.83 -6.12
CA THR A 303 4.63 23.66 -5.02
C THR A 303 3.47 24.02 -4.08
N ALA A 304 3.71 23.97 -2.78
CA ALA A 304 2.71 24.34 -1.79
C ALA A 304 2.51 25.86 -1.74
N LEU A 305 1.26 26.30 -1.68
CA LEU A 305 0.85 27.68 -1.48
C LEU A 305 0.28 27.86 -0.08
N ARG A 306 0.40 29.07 0.45
CA ARG A 306 -0.27 29.49 1.67
C ARG A 306 -1.56 30.22 1.32
N ALA A 307 -2.67 29.75 1.86
CA ALA A 307 -3.97 30.40 1.84
C ALA A 307 -4.00 31.62 2.76
N MET A 308 -4.96 32.52 2.53
CA MET A 308 -5.27 33.67 3.39
C MET A 308 -5.49 33.23 4.84
N CYS A 309 -6.35 32.24 5.06
CA CYS A 309 -6.62 31.65 6.38
C CYS A 309 -5.42 30.90 7.01
N GLY A 310 -4.27 30.83 6.32
CA GLY A 310 -3.05 30.22 6.81
C GLY A 310 -2.84 28.75 6.42
N VAL A 311 -3.87 28.08 5.88
CA VAL A 311 -3.76 26.70 5.37
C VAL A 311 -2.71 26.62 4.27
N VAL A 312 -1.84 25.61 4.34
CA VAL A 312 -0.84 25.35 3.28
C VAL A 312 -1.31 24.18 2.44
N PHE A 313 -1.45 24.39 1.13
CA PHE A 313 -2.02 23.40 0.21
C PHE A 313 -1.30 23.39 -1.14
N VAL A 314 -1.32 22.25 -1.85
CA VAL A 314 -0.89 22.17 -3.25
C VAL A 314 -2.15 22.24 -4.13
N PRO A 315 -2.25 23.19 -5.07
CA PRO A 315 -3.44 23.34 -5.91
C PRO A 315 -3.52 22.23 -6.96
N THR A 316 -4.24 21.15 -6.63
CA THR A 316 -4.38 19.95 -7.48
C THR A 316 -5.78 19.80 -8.09
N ARG A 317 -6.73 20.66 -7.72
CA ARG A 317 -8.14 20.59 -8.13
C ARG A 317 -8.64 21.97 -8.57
N ASP A 318 -9.66 21.95 -9.41
CA ASP A 318 -10.37 23.13 -9.90
C ASP A 318 -11.16 23.78 -8.74
N PRO A 319 -10.77 24.99 -8.25
CA PRO A 319 -11.36 25.60 -7.07
C PRO A 319 -12.83 26.00 -7.26
N ASP A 320 -13.28 26.23 -8.50
CA ASP A 320 -14.65 26.67 -8.82
C ASP A 320 -15.69 25.57 -8.52
N ARG A 321 -15.24 24.34 -8.26
CA ARG A 321 -16.09 23.20 -7.93
C ARG A 321 -16.38 23.05 -6.43
N PHE A 322 -15.87 23.95 -5.60
CA PHE A 322 -15.97 23.87 -4.14
C PHE A 322 -16.54 25.16 -3.55
N PRO A 323 -17.32 25.07 -2.45
CA PRO A 323 -17.65 26.25 -1.66
C PRO A 323 -16.37 26.94 -1.19
N VAL A 324 -16.41 28.26 -1.05
CA VAL A 324 -15.27 29.02 -0.54
C VAL A 324 -15.11 28.80 0.96
N CYS A 325 -13.87 28.73 1.42
CA CYS A 325 -13.53 28.69 2.83
C CYS A 325 -14.05 29.95 3.55
N ALA A 326 -15.02 29.78 4.45
CA ALA A 326 -15.64 30.87 5.20
C ALA A 326 -14.63 31.80 5.87
N ARG A 327 -13.56 31.26 6.46
CA ARG A 327 -12.49 32.06 7.08
C ARG A 327 -11.70 32.90 6.06
N CYS A 328 -11.49 32.40 4.84
CA CYS A 328 -10.89 33.22 3.78
C CYS A 328 -11.83 34.36 3.36
N GLU A 329 -13.14 34.11 3.27
CA GLU A 329 -14.14 35.15 2.99
C GLU A 329 -14.16 36.21 4.09
N GLU A 330 -14.20 35.81 5.35
CA GLU A 330 -14.19 36.70 6.52
C GLU A 330 -12.94 37.59 6.58
N GLU A 331 -11.75 36.97 6.47
CA GLU A 331 -10.48 37.70 6.48
C GLU A 331 -10.36 38.64 5.27
N TYR A 332 -10.79 38.22 4.09
CA TYR A 332 -10.82 39.07 2.89
C TYR A 332 -11.77 40.26 3.08
N ALA A 333 -12.98 40.03 3.56
CA ALA A 333 -13.96 41.09 3.83
C ALA A 333 -13.46 42.10 4.88
N ALA A 334 -12.71 41.64 5.89
CA ALA A 334 -12.11 42.51 6.90
C ALA A 334 -10.99 43.40 6.34
N LEU A 335 -10.17 42.89 5.42
CA LEU A 335 -9.07 43.64 4.78
C LEU A 335 -9.51 44.49 3.58
N SER A 336 -10.69 44.23 3.03
CA SER A 336 -11.23 44.96 1.87
C SER A 336 -11.91 46.30 2.26
N ARG A 337 -11.62 46.82 3.46
CA ARG A 337 -12.21 48.06 4.01
C ARG A 337 -11.33 49.29 3.76
#